data_AF-A0A916Z0V6-F1
#
_entry.id   AF-A0A916Z0V6-F1
#
_cell.length_a   1.000
_cell.length_b   1.000
_cell.length_c   1.000
_cell.angle_alpha   90.00
_cell.angle_beta   90.00
_cell.angle_gamma   90.00
#
_symmetry.space_group_name_H-M   'P 1'
#
loop_
_entity.id
_entity.type
_entity.pdbx_description
1 polymer ?
#
loop_
_entity_poly.entity_id
_entity_poly.type
_entity_poly.pdbx_seq_one_letter_code
_entity_poly.pdbx_strand_id
1 'polypeptide(L)'
;MFSHVHLGANDVEKSRRFYDAIMGVLGAGPGTYDAERNRYFWSHNGTLLIVGEPLDGEAATAGNGMTIGFTVEDEAMGHKWYETACANGGTGIEEPPSVRTKMVGDLFLAYVRDPDGNKLCALKVMG
;
A
#
# COMPACT_ATOMS: atom_id res chain seq x y z
N MET A 1 -7.12 -4.04 14.07
CA MET A 1 -6.16 -4.22 15.17
C MET A 1 -5.02 -3.20 15.15
N PHE A 2 -4.58 -2.65 14.01
CA PHE A 2 -3.53 -1.62 13.98
C PHE A 2 -4.11 -0.21 14.09
N SER A 3 -3.48 0.64 14.91
CA SER A 3 -3.79 2.07 14.95
C SER A 3 -3.22 2.80 13.75
N HIS A 4 -1.98 2.47 13.38
CA HIS A 4 -1.30 3.04 12.23
C HIS A 4 -0.21 2.12 11.68
N VAL A 5 0.19 2.41 10.44
CA VAL A 5 1.37 1.85 9.76
C VAL A 5 2.17 3.02 9.21
N HIS A 6 3.49 3.00 9.39
CA HIS A 6 4.40 4.01 8.86
C HIS A 6 5.41 3.36 7.91
N LEU A 7 5.50 3.88 6.68
CA LEU A 7 6.47 3.48 5.68
C LEU A 7 7.41 4.63 5.37
N GLY A 8 8.70 4.33 5.27
CA GLY A 8 9.69 5.31 4.84
C GLY A 8 9.60 5.56 3.32
N ALA A 9 9.85 6.79 2.90
CA ALA A 9 9.97 7.18 1.50
C ALA A 9 11.22 8.06 1.29
N ASN A 10 11.96 7.81 0.20
CA ASN A 10 13.10 8.65 -0.20
C ASN A 10 12.68 9.83 -1.09
N ASP A 11 11.52 9.74 -1.73
CA ASP A 11 10.87 10.84 -2.46
C ASP A 11 9.40 10.91 -2.04
N VAL A 12 9.12 11.82 -1.12
CA VAL A 12 7.79 11.94 -0.48
C VAL A 12 6.71 12.29 -1.49
N GLU A 13 7.00 13.11 -2.51
CA GLU A 13 6.02 13.49 -3.53
C GLU A 13 5.75 12.36 -4.52
N LYS A 14 6.79 11.62 -4.92
CA LYS A 14 6.63 10.43 -5.75
C LYS A 14 5.79 9.37 -5.02
N SER A 15 6.10 9.13 -3.75
CA SER A 15 5.35 8.19 -2.93
C SER A 15 3.93 8.68 -2.67
N ARG A 16 3.71 9.98 -2.42
CA ARG A 16 2.35 10.53 -2.33
C ARG A 16 1.53 10.25 -3.58
N ARG A 17 2.05 10.51 -4.78
CA ARG A 17 1.30 10.26 -6.03
C ARG A 17 0.90 8.79 -6.16
N PHE A 18 1.80 7.89 -5.81
CA PHE A 18 1.53 6.45 -5.78
C PHE A 18 0.43 6.11 -4.77
N TYR A 19 0.59 6.53 -3.51
CA TYR A 19 -0.35 6.22 -2.44
C TYR A 19 -1.71 6.89 -2.64
N ASP A 20 -1.79 8.13 -3.14
CA ASP A 20 -3.04 8.77 -3.52
C ASP A 20 -3.82 7.96 -4.55
N ALA A 21 -3.13 7.41 -5.55
CA ALA A 21 -3.76 6.61 -6.60
C ALA A 21 -4.35 5.31 -6.04
N ILE A 22 -3.55 4.53 -5.29
CA ILE A 22 -4.00 3.24 -4.77
C ILE A 22 -5.02 3.39 -3.63
N MET A 23 -4.86 4.40 -2.78
CA MET A 23 -5.82 4.70 -1.72
C MET A 23 -7.11 5.28 -2.30
N GLY A 24 -7.05 6.01 -3.41
CA GLY A 24 -8.21 6.46 -4.17
C GLY A 24 -9.08 5.29 -4.65
N VAL A 25 -8.47 4.16 -5.05
CA VAL A 25 -9.23 2.94 -5.39
C VAL A 25 -10.01 2.43 -4.19
N LEU A 26 -9.42 2.49 -2.99
CA LEU A 26 -10.02 2.09 -1.72
C LEU A 26 -11.03 3.11 -1.15
N GLY A 27 -11.25 4.24 -1.83
CA GLY A 27 -12.09 5.34 -1.31
C GLY A 27 -11.43 6.10 -0.14
N ALA A 28 -10.10 6.10 -0.07
CA ALA A 28 -9.30 6.50 1.08
C ALA A 28 -8.28 7.63 0.80
N GLY A 29 -8.55 8.56 -0.12
CA GLY A 29 -7.63 9.66 -0.46
C GLY A 29 -8.34 10.94 -0.93
N PRO A 30 -7.58 12.02 -1.23
CA PRO A 30 -6.11 12.11 -1.19
C PRO A 30 -5.54 12.23 0.23
N GLY A 31 -4.23 12.05 0.36
CA GLY A 31 -3.51 12.14 1.62
C GLY A 31 -3.39 13.57 2.15
N THR A 32 -3.35 13.72 3.47
CA THR A 32 -3.13 15.01 4.14
C THR A 32 -1.65 15.23 4.39
N TYR A 33 -1.13 16.40 4.02
CA TYR A 33 0.28 16.76 4.20
C TYR A 33 0.56 17.31 5.60
N ASP A 34 1.65 16.84 6.22
CA ASP A 34 2.27 17.41 7.42
C ASP A 34 3.61 18.02 7.04
N ALA A 35 3.61 19.34 6.93
CA ALA A 35 4.78 20.12 6.55
C ALA A 35 5.88 20.13 7.61
N GLU A 36 5.57 19.88 8.89
CA GLU A 36 6.57 19.88 9.96
C GLU A 36 7.49 18.66 9.89
N ARG A 37 6.97 17.55 9.36
CA ARG A 37 7.67 16.26 9.31
C ARG A 37 7.82 15.70 7.89
N ASN A 38 7.48 16.50 6.87
CA ASN A 38 7.55 16.13 5.46
C ASN A 38 6.96 14.75 5.16
N ARG A 39 5.66 14.57 5.49
CA ARG A 39 4.99 13.27 5.37
C ARG A 39 3.51 13.42 5.07
N TYR A 40 2.91 12.35 4.56
CA TYR A 40 1.50 12.27 4.21
C TYR A 40 0.76 11.23 5.04
N PHE A 41 -0.53 11.48 5.20
CA PHE A 41 -1.44 10.67 6.00
C PHE A 41 -2.68 10.26 5.20
N TRP A 42 -3.03 8.97 5.24
CA TRP A 42 -4.30 8.46 4.72
C TRP A 42 -5.05 7.75 5.85
N SER A 43 -6.24 8.23 6.17
CA SER A 43 -7.12 7.63 7.18
C SER A 43 -8.23 6.85 6.50
N HIS A 44 -8.40 5.58 6.88
CA HIS A 44 -9.47 4.75 6.34
C HIS A 44 -9.89 3.69 7.36
N ASN A 45 -11.19 3.57 7.58
CA ASN A 45 -11.80 2.59 8.50
C ASN A 45 -11.13 2.51 9.89
N GLY A 46 -10.72 3.67 10.42
CA GLY A 46 -10.11 3.77 11.75
C GLY A 46 -8.62 3.39 11.82
N THR A 47 -7.97 3.15 10.69
CA THR A 47 -6.51 2.93 10.60
C THR A 47 -5.85 4.03 9.78
N LEU A 48 -4.64 4.42 10.19
CA LEU A 48 -3.85 5.46 9.55
C LEU A 48 -2.64 4.86 8.81
N LEU A 49 -2.48 5.20 7.54
CA LEU A 49 -1.23 5.01 6.82
C LEU A 49 -0.45 6.31 6.82
N ILE A 50 0.84 6.24 7.16
CA ILE A 50 1.77 7.37 7.18
C ILE A 50 2.90 7.03 6.22
N VAL A 51 3.26 7.97 5.34
CA VAL A 51 4.41 7.82 4.43
C VAL A 51 5.24 9.09 4.44
N GLY A 52 6.52 8.99 4.71
CA GLY A 52 7.42 10.14 4.79
C GLY A 52 8.87 9.77 5.02
N GLU A 53 9.71 10.77 5.21
CA GLU A 53 11.14 10.57 5.45
C GLU A 53 11.41 9.87 6.79
N PRO A 54 12.42 8.97 6.86
CA PRO A 54 12.86 8.39 8.12
C PRO A 54 13.33 9.45 9.12
N LEU A 55 12.94 9.31 10.39
CA LEU A 55 13.23 10.31 11.43
C LEU A 55 14.70 10.35 11.86
N ASP A 56 15.46 9.29 11.60
CA ASP A 56 16.89 9.23 11.86
C ASP A 56 17.73 9.90 10.75
N GLY A 57 17.09 10.29 9.65
CA GLY A 57 17.74 10.97 8.51
C GLY A 57 18.45 10.03 7.55
N GLU A 58 18.41 8.71 7.78
CA GLU A 58 18.97 7.72 6.87
C GLU A 58 18.02 7.44 5.69
N ALA A 59 18.54 6.82 4.64
CA ALA A 59 17.72 6.45 3.48
C ALA A 59 16.61 5.46 3.87
N ALA A 60 15.41 5.67 3.34
CA ALA A 60 14.31 4.72 3.53
C ALA A 60 14.65 3.39 2.84
N THR A 61 14.43 2.29 3.57
CA THR A 61 14.64 0.94 3.06
C THR A 61 13.44 0.05 3.32
N ALA A 62 13.13 -0.83 2.37
CA ALA A 62 12.13 -1.86 2.57
C ALA A 62 12.64 -2.96 3.52
N GLY A 63 11.84 -3.30 4.53
CA GLY A 63 12.14 -4.43 5.42
C GLY A 63 12.00 -5.78 4.70
N ASN A 64 13.03 -6.62 4.74
CA ASN A 64 12.93 -7.98 4.21
C ASN A 64 11.95 -8.82 5.04
N GLY A 65 11.00 -9.49 4.38
CA GLY A 65 9.91 -10.23 5.02
C GLY A 65 8.70 -9.38 5.41
N MET A 66 8.76 -8.04 5.32
CA MET A 66 7.62 -7.17 5.60
C MET A 66 6.60 -7.22 4.46
N THR A 67 5.32 -7.14 4.81
CA THR A 67 4.22 -6.99 3.85
C THR A 67 3.06 -6.25 4.51
N ILE A 68 2.56 -5.20 3.88
CA ILE A 68 1.35 -4.49 4.33
C ILE A 68 0.17 -4.90 3.44
N GLY A 69 -0.86 -5.48 4.05
CA GLY A 69 -2.09 -5.90 3.37
C GLY A 69 -3.18 -4.86 3.47
N PHE A 70 -3.76 -4.49 2.33
CA PHE A 70 -4.95 -3.66 2.19
C PHE A 70 -6.14 -4.55 1.87
N THR A 71 -7.21 -4.42 2.65
CA THR A 71 -8.46 -5.12 2.37
C THR A 71 -9.15 -4.47 1.18
N VAL A 72 -9.54 -5.28 0.19
CA VAL A 72 -10.42 -4.86 -0.91
C VAL A 72 -11.79 -5.53 -0.77
N GLU A 73 -12.81 -4.91 -1.34
CA GLU A 73 -14.20 -5.39 -1.22
C GLU A 73 -14.47 -6.64 -2.06
N ASP A 74 -13.86 -6.72 -3.25
CA ASP A 74 -14.00 -7.80 -4.21
C ASP A 74 -12.76 -7.97 -5.11
N GLU A 75 -12.77 -8.99 -5.97
CA GLU A 75 -11.69 -9.27 -6.92
C GLU A 75 -11.48 -8.14 -7.93
N ALA A 76 -12.56 -7.51 -8.39
CA ALA A 76 -12.49 -6.43 -9.39
C ALA A 76 -11.75 -5.21 -8.83
N MET A 77 -12.03 -4.84 -7.59
CA MET A 77 -11.32 -3.81 -6.85
C MET A 77 -9.85 -4.18 -6.64
N GLY A 78 -9.57 -5.44 -6.33
CA GLY A 78 -8.21 -5.96 -6.21
C GLY A 78 -7.40 -5.86 -7.51
N HIS A 79 -7.99 -6.23 -8.65
CA HIS A 79 -7.38 -6.05 -9.97
C HIS A 79 -7.14 -4.57 -10.28
N LYS A 80 -8.17 -3.72 -10.08
CA LYS A 80 -8.06 -2.27 -10.30
C LYS A 80 -6.97 -1.65 -9.42
N TRP A 81 -6.86 -2.09 -8.16
CA TRP A 81 -5.83 -1.63 -7.24
C TRP A 81 -4.43 -1.98 -7.76
N TYR A 82 -4.23 -3.21 -8.22
CA TYR A 82 -2.96 -3.68 -8.78
C TYR A 82 -2.56 -2.92 -10.04
N GLU A 83 -3.49 -2.76 -10.99
CA GLU A 83 -3.26 -2.02 -12.23
C GLU A 83 -2.94 -0.55 -11.95
N THR A 84 -3.69 0.07 -11.03
CA THR A 84 -3.46 1.46 -10.60
C THR A 84 -2.09 1.61 -9.95
N ALA A 85 -1.69 0.67 -9.09
CA ALA A 85 -0.38 0.67 -8.47
C ALA A 85 0.75 0.63 -9.52
N CYS A 86 0.66 -0.30 -10.48
CA CYS A 86 1.66 -0.44 -11.54
C CYS A 86 1.72 0.80 -12.44
N ALA A 87 0.58 1.40 -12.77
CA ALA A 87 0.50 2.61 -13.60
C ALA A 87 1.09 3.86 -12.91
N ASN A 88 1.17 3.87 -11.57
CA ASN A 88 1.60 5.02 -10.78
C ASN A 88 2.97 4.82 -10.10
N GLY A 89 3.83 3.98 -10.69
CA GLY A 89 5.23 3.82 -10.27
C GLY A 89 5.48 2.67 -9.30
N GLY A 90 4.45 1.87 -8.99
CA GLY A 90 4.64 0.58 -8.33
C GLY A 90 5.13 -0.48 -9.30
N THR A 91 5.68 -1.56 -8.76
CA THR A 91 6.15 -2.72 -9.54
C THR A 91 5.40 -3.96 -9.11
N GLY A 92 4.67 -4.60 -10.03
CA GLY A 92 4.07 -5.91 -9.81
C GLY A 92 5.13 -6.95 -9.47
N ILE A 93 4.86 -7.80 -8.48
CA ILE A 93 5.77 -8.86 -8.04
C ILE A 93 5.01 -10.18 -7.83
N GLU A 94 5.75 -11.29 -7.77
CA GLU A 94 5.21 -12.65 -7.68
C GLU A 94 4.33 -13.04 -8.89
N GLU A 95 3.40 -13.97 -8.68
CA GLU A 95 2.36 -14.34 -9.62
C GLU A 95 1.36 -13.20 -9.82
N PRO A 96 0.72 -13.11 -11.00
CA PRO A 96 -0.35 -12.16 -11.26
C PRO A 96 -1.48 -12.20 -10.21
N PRO A 97 -2.28 -11.13 -10.11
CA PRO A 97 -3.45 -11.10 -9.23
C PRO A 97 -4.36 -12.31 -9.46
N SER A 98 -4.62 -13.08 -8.41
CA SER A 98 -5.35 -14.34 -8.52
C SER A 98 -5.95 -14.78 -7.18
N VAL A 99 -6.99 -15.61 -7.26
CA VAL A 99 -7.47 -16.37 -6.11
C VAL A 99 -6.54 -17.54 -5.84
N ARG A 100 -6.08 -17.66 -4.60
CA ARG A 100 -5.16 -18.70 -4.15
C ARG A 100 -5.76 -19.42 -2.94
N THR A 101 -5.86 -20.76 -3.01
CA THR A 101 -6.26 -21.59 -1.88
C THR A 101 -5.12 -21.67 -0.86
N LYS A 102 -5.38 -21.23 0.36
CA LYS A 102 -4.44 -21.25 1.50
C LYS A 102 -5.09 -21.93 2.70
N MET A 103 -4.30 -22.15 3.76
CA MET A 103 -4.81 -22.78 5.00
C MET A 103 -5.99 -22.02 5.64
N VAL A 104 -6.08 -20.71 5.38
CA VAL A 104 -7.11 -19.81 5.92
C VAL A 104 -8.32 -19.65 5.00
N GLY A 105 -8.38 -20.40 3.89
CA GLY A 105 -9.43 -20.31 2.88
C GLY A 105 -8.91 -19.82 1.52
N ASP A 106 -9.85 -19.57 0.61
CA ASP A 106 -9.56 -18.96 -0.68
C ASP A 106 -9.37 -17.45 -0.50
N LEU A 107 -8.26 -16.93 -1.03
CA LEU A 107 -7.92 -15.51 -0.94
C LEU A 107 -7.62 -14.96 -2.32
N PHE A 108 -8.26 -13.87 -2.72
CA PHE A 108 -7.73 -13.03 -3.78
C PHE A 108 -6.50 -12.29 -3.26
N LEU A 109 -5.41 -12.34 -4.00
CA LEU A 109 -4.14 -11.70 -3.64
C LEU A 109 -3.52 -11.01 -4.85
N ALA A 110 -3.05 -9.78 -4.65
CA ALA A 110 -2.26 -9.03 -5.63
C ALA A 110 -1.11 -8.32 -4.92
N TYR A 111 0.13 -8.51 -5.40
CA TYR A 111 1.32 -7.98 -4.75
C TYR A 111 2.06 -6.97 -5.63
N VAL A 112 2.47 -5.87 -5.01
CA VAL A 112 3.32 -4.86 -5.64
C VAL A 112 4.42 -4.41 -4.68
N ARG A 113 5.46 -3.78 -5.21
CA ARG A 113 6.33 -2.88 -4.45
C ARG A 113 5.96 -1.44 -4.75
N ASP A 114 5.96 -0.60 -3.71
CA ASP A 114 5.87 0.85 -3.87
C ASP A 114 7.19 1.42 -4.47
N PRO A 115 7.27 2.74 -4.72
CA PRO A 115 8.46 3.38 -5.28
C PRO A 115 9.76 3.20 -4.49
N ASP A 116 9.67 2.92 -3.18
CA ASP A 116 10.79 2.72 -2.26
C ASP A 116 11.03 1.24 -1.93
N GLY A 117 10.30 0.35 -2.60
CA GLY A 117 10.46 -1.09 -2.50
C GLY A 117 9.63 -1.76 -1.39
N ASN A 118 8.84 -1.02 -0.62
CA ASN A 118 7.97 -1.59 0.41
C ASN A 118 6.97 -2.55 -0.24
N LYS A 119 6.89 -3.78 0.29
CA LYS A 119 5.99 -4.79 -0.26
C LYS A 119 4.57 -4.59 0.24
N LEU A 120 3.64 -4.43 -0.69
CA LEU A 120 2.22 -4.20 -0.45
C LEU A 120 1.39 -5.35 -1.04
N CYS A 121 0.21 -5.55 -0.50
CA CYS A 121 -0.73 -6.59 -0.93
C CYS A 121 -2.16 -6.04 -0.94
N ALA A 122 -2.92 -6.26 -2.00
CA ALA A 122 -4.38 -6.24 -1.94
C ALA A 122 -4.89 -7.64 -1.60
N LEU A 123 -5.77 -7.74 -0.60
CA LEU A 123 -6.29 -9.00 -0.10
C LEU A 123 -7.82 -8.95 0.02
N LYS A 124 -8.47 -10.01 -0.46
CA LYS A 124 -9.87 -10.32 -0.17
C LYS A 124 -9.98 -11.77 0.26
N VAL A 125 -10.58 -12.01 1.43
CA VAL A 125 -11.00 -13.35 1.85
C VAL A 125 -12.27 -13.70 1.08
N MET A 126 -12.25 -14.81 0.35
CA MET A 126 -13.38 -15.26 -0.45
C MET A 126 -14.38 -15.97 0.46
N GLY A 127 -15.65 -15.56 0.38
CA GLY A 127 -16.75 -16.05 1.21
C GLY A 127 -18.04 -15.30 0.94
#